data_AF-A0A1G5P2N7-F1
#
_entry.id   AF-A0A1G5P2N7-F1
#
_cell.length_a   1.000
_cell.length_b   1.000
_cell.length_c   1.000
_cell.angle_alpha   90.00
_cell.angle_beta   90.00
_cell.angle_gamma   90.00
#
_symmetry.space_group_name_H-M   'P 1'
#
loop_
_entity.id
_entity.type
_entity.pdbx_description
1 polymer ?
#
loop_
_entity_poly.entity_id
_entity_poly.type
_entity_poly.pdbx_seq_one_letter_code
_entity_poly.pdbx_strand_id
1 'polypeptide(L)'
;MKLIKSTTLILCMGVSACSSFQGNGDQAAAPAKPGNAQASTAASGSRWWWPFGGSDKAVEPVKPVAKAAEPKAEAKVATKAPVAKPEQTAAAGEKGSHWWWPFGSEDVKPVAKAEVLKPIPVKVSKAWLDEHEQKLRVAVAGSNVKVERRDDALVLVTPVDGSFNPDRAEMLLPVMLGPLSRSAKSVSVDEDSAVIVLGFSDSTGAAALNDKISLQRAQAVAAIFRLSGYSGNRLIVRGLAAAHPRADNTTAAGRAANRRVEVLIQPRATVLASLQSLAAR
;
A
#
# COMPACT_ATOMS: atom_id res chain seq x y z
N MET A 1 -68.84 17.80 23.50
CA MET A 1 -69.62 16.73 22.83
C MET A 1 -68.66 15.64 22.36
N LYS A 2 -68.89 14.38 22.79
CA LYS A 2 -68.31 13.07 22.34
C LYS A 2 -66.77 12.92 22.46
N LEU A 3 -66.12 12.09 23.30
CA LEU A 3 -66.39 10.77 23.94
C LEU A 3 -66.52 9.60 22.94
N ILE A 4 -65.46 8.78 22.78
CA ILE A 4 -65.36 7.33 22.38
C ILE A 4 -63.87 6.93 22.60
N LYS A 5 -63.44 6.20 23.65
CA LYS A 5 -63.54 4.76 24.03
C LYS A 5 -62.48 3.82 23.42
N SER A 6 -61.69 3.22 24.34
CA SER A 6 -60.84 2.03 24.16
C SER A 6 -61.62 0.80 23.70
N THR A 7 -60.99 -0.06 22.89
CA THR A 7 -61.41 -1.45 22.69
C THR A 7 -60.20 -2.37 22.62
N THR A 8 -60.16 -3.29 23.58
CA THR A 8 -59.33 -4.49 23.72
C THR A 8 -59.69 -5.54 22.67
N LEU A 9 -58.72 -6.30 22.14
CA LEU A 9 -58.99 -7.63 21.60
C LEU A 9 -57.90 -8.62 22.03
N ILE A 10 -58.34 -9.62 22.79
CA ILE A 10 -57.62 -10.81 23.26
C ILE A 10 -57.89 -11.92 22.23
N LEU A 11 -56.86 -12.68 21.83
CA LEU A 11 -57.06 -13.97 21.16
C LEU A 11 -56.14 -15.03 21.80
N CYS A 12 -56.78 -16.09 22.30
CA CYS A 12 -56.21 -17.29 22.91
C CYS A 12 -56.34 -18.49 21.94
N MET A 13 -55.65 -19.58 22.31
CA MET A 13 -55.66 -20.97 21.81
C MET A 13 -54.59 -21.29 20.75
N GLY A 14 -53.65 -22.22 20.92
CA GLY A 14 -53.50 -23.31 21.88
C GLY A 14 -53.90 -24.65 21.26
N VAL A 15 -52.91 -25.48 20.86
CA VAL A 15 -53.08 -26.93 20.72
C VAL A 15 -51.82 -27.63 21.25
N SER A 16 -52.08 -28.64 22.07
CA SER A 16 -51.20 -29.43 22.92
C SER A 16 -51.29 -30.90 22.49
N ALA A 17 -50.22 -31.67 22.74
CA ALA A 17 -50.16 -33.11 23.08
C ALA A 17 -48.85 -33.71 22.51
N CYS A 18 -47.84 -34.08 23.29
CA CYS A 18 -47.70 -35.17 24.29
C CYS A 18 -47.62 -36.59 23.69
N SER A 19 -46.46 -37.24 23.83
CA SER A 19 -46.35 -38.60 24.39
C SER A 19 -44.90 -38.91 24.79
N SER A 20 -44.79 -39.60 25.91
CA SER A 20 -43.63 -39.86 26.76
C SER A 20 -43.34 -41.36 26.83
N PHE A 21 -42.09 -41.78 27.08
CA PHE A 21 -41.81 -43.03 27.82
C PHE A 21 -40.34 -43.15 28.31
N GLN A 22 -40.17 -43.39 29.63
CA GLN A 22 -38.99 -43.88 30.38
C GLN A 22 -38.53 -45.30 29.89
N GLY A 23 -37.37 -45.88 30.19
CA GLY A 23 -36.24 -45.62 31.11
C GLY A 23 -35.35 -46.90 31.26
N ASN A 24 -34.21 -46.77 31.98
CA ASN A 24 -33.21 -47.80 32.42
C ASN A 24 -32.39 -48.54 31.34
N GLY A 25 -31.10 -48.89 31.49
CA GLY A 25 -30.10 -48.81 32.57
C GLY A 25 -28.81 -49.57 32.13
N ASP A 26 -27.73 -49.37 32.88
CA ASP A 26 -26.47 -50.17 32.99
C ASP A 26 -25.27 -50.04 32.00
N GLN A 27 -24.20 -49.46 32.57
CA GLN A 27 -22.79 -49.92 32.74
C GLN A 27 -21.87 -50.36 31.57
N ALA A 28 -20.78 -49.57 31.43
CA ALA A 28 -19.34 -49.91 31.36
C ALA A 28 -18.80 -51.04 30.44
N ALA A 29 -17.81 -50.71 29.59
CA ALA A 29 -16.45 -51.29 29.56
C ALA A 29 -15.66 -50.93 28.27
N ALA A 30 -14.34 -51.07 28.37
CA ALA A 30 -13.22 -50.60 27.54
C ALA A 30 -13.09 -51.20 26.10
N PRO A 31 -12.16 -50.69 25.25
CA PRO A 31 -12.04 -51.04 23.84
C PRO A 31 -11.03 -52.17 23.56
N ALA A 32 -11.28 -52.95 22.50
CA ALA A 32 -10.32 -53.89 21.92
C ALA A 32 -10.28 -53.79 20.38
N LYS A 33 -9.06 -53.65 19.84
CA LYS A 33 -8.66 -53.94 18.44
C LYS A 33 -8.60 -55.47 18.22
N PRO A 34 -8.72 -56.04 16.99
CA PRO A 34 -7.73 -55.97 15.89
C PRO A 34 -8.39 -55.65 14.53
N GLY A 35 -7.75 -55.04 13.54
CA GLY A 35 -6.58 -55.52 12.80
C GLY A 35 -7.03 -56.08 11.44
N ASN A 36 -6.88 -55.33 10.35
CA ASN A 36 -6.54 -55.93 9.05
C ASN A 36 -6.00 -54.90 8.04
N ALA A 37 -5.09 -55.39 7.22
CA ALA A 37 -4.19 -54.67 6.35
C ALA A 37 -4.73 -54.45 4.93
N GLN A 38 -4.09 -53.50 4.23
CA GLN A 38 -3.95 -53.35 2.75
C GLN A 38 -5.25 -53.05 1.98
N ALA A 39 -5.28 -52.25 0.90
CA ALA A 39 -4.22 -51.78 0.02
C ALA A 39 -4.58 -50.38 -0.52
N SER A 40 -3.54 -49.58 -0.74
CA SER A 40 -3.57 -48.29 -1.42
C SER A 40 -3.83 -48.46 -2.92
N THR A 41 -4.89 -47.82 -3.42
CA THR A 41 -5.05 -47.49 -4.83
C THR A 41 -4.28 -46.22 -5.13
N ALA A 42 -3.23 -46.31 -5.95
CA ALA A 42 -2.56 -45.16 -6.55
C ALA A 42 -2.44 -45.41 -8.05
N ALA A 43 -3.41 -44.89 -8.80
CA ALA A 43 -3.31 -44.66 -10.23
C ALA A 43 -3.34 -43.14 -10.44
N SER A 44 -2.23 -42.57 -10.88
CA SER A 44 -2.25 -41.28 -11.56
C SER A 44 -1.20 -41.31 -12.65
N GLY A 45 -1.70 -41.47 -13.87
CA GLY A 45 -0.96 -41.20 -15.07
C GLY A 45 -0.84 -39.70 -15.32
N SER A 46 0.35 -39.35 -15.79
CA SER A 46 0.61 -38.43 -16.91
C SER A 46 0.19 -36.95 -16.82
N ARG A 47 1.23 -36.12 -16.71
CA ARG A 47 1.78 -35.28 -17.80
C ARG A 47 0.89 -34.12 -18.28
N TRP A 48 1.19 -32.91 -17.78
CA TRP A 48 0.87 -31.66 -18.47
C TRP A 48 2.10 -30.73 -18.49
N TRP A 49 2.31 -30.10 -19.64
CA TRP A 49 3.55 -29.49 -20.12
C TRP A 49 3.61 -27.99 -19.83
N TRP A 50 4.80 -27.40 -19.78
CA TRP A 50 5.15 -26.06 -20.31
C TRP A 50 6.68 -26.02 -20.55
N PRO A 51 7.19 -25.45 -21.67
CA PRO A 51 8.60 -25.52 -22.03
C PRO A 51 9.33 -24.20 -21.75
N PHE A 52 10.37 -24.22 -20.91
CA PHE A 52 11.51 -23.30 -21.06
C PHE A 52 12.78 -24.11 -20.84
N GLY A 53 13.67 -23.99 -21.81
CA GLY A 53 14.79 -24.89 -22.07
C GLY A 53 15.75 -25.05 -20.90
N GLY A 54 16.15 -26.30 -20.72
CA GLY A 54 17.25 -26.68 -19.86
C GLY A 54 18.61 -26.33 -20.47
N SER A 55 19.58 -26.21 -19.57
CA SER A 55 20.95 -26.67 -19.77
C SER A 55 21.46 -27.07 -18.39
N ASP A 56 21.17 -28.31 -18.00
CA ASP A 56 21.84 -28.96 -16.89
C ASP A 56 23.31 -29.18 -17.25
N LYS A 57 24.22 -28.66 -16.44
CA LYS A 57 25.51 -29.31 -16.21
C LYS A 57 25.71 -29.46 -14.71
N ALA A 58 25.62 -30.71 -14.28
CA ALA A 58 26.03 -31.17 -12.97
C ALA A 58 27.57 -31.07 -12.83
N VAL A 59 28.01 -30.47 -11.73
CA VAL A 59 29.30 -30.77 -11.07
C VAL A 59 29.07 -30.68 -9.57
N GLU A 60 29.35 -31.78 -8.87
CA GLU A 60 29.29 -31.94 -7.42
C GLU A 60 30.71 -31.73 -6.79
N PRO A 61 30.93 -31.75 -5.46
CA PRO A 61 31.20 -30.56 -4.66
C PRO A 61 32.62 -30.51 -4.03
N VAL A 62 33.07 -29.32 -3.62
CA VAL A 62 34.17 -29.15 -2.64
C VAL A 62 33.84 -28.01 -1.65
N LYS A 63 33.95 -28.30 -0.35
CA LYS A 63 34.03 -27.37 0.80
C LYS A 63 35.33 -27.74 1.59
N PRO A 64 35.74 -26.99 2.63
CA PRO A 64 36.08 -25.57 2.70
C PRO A 64 37.47 -25.34 3.35
N VAL A 65 38.10 -24.17 3.19
CA VAL A 65 39.23 -23.74 4.04
C VAL A 65 39.03 -22.29 4.50
N ALA A 66 39.38 -22.04 5.76
CA ALA A 66 39.06 -20.86 6.55
C ALA A 66 40.20 -19.82 6.63
N LYS A 67 39.83 -18.64 7.19
CA LYS A 67 40.60 -17.66 7.98
C LYS A 67 41.48 -16.58 7.28
N ALA A 68 40.96 -15.34 7.37
CA ALA A 68 41.51 -14.14 8.04
C ALA A 68 43.00 -13.75 7.90
N ALA A 69 43.26 -12.51 7.41
CA ALA A 69 43.86 -11.38 8.16
C ALA A 69 44.46 -10.29 7.21
N GLU A 70 44.11 -9.02 7.43
CA GLU A 70 44.93 -7.83 7.06
C GLU A 70 45.99 -7.56 8.17
N PRO A 71 47.04 -6.70 7.99
CA PRO A 71 46.87 -5.22 8.18
C PRO A 71 47.88 -4.24 7.47
N LYS A 72 47.46 -2.95 7.42
CA LYS A 72 48.21 -1.63 7.49
C LYS A 72 49.08 -1.14 6.29
N ALA A 73 48.75 0.01 5.66
CA ALA A 73 49.11 1.45 5.95
C ALA A 73 50.48 1.86 5.30
N GLU A 74 50.77 3.01 4.66
CA GLU A 74 50.43 4.44 4.82
C GLU A 74 50.76 5.31 3.56
N ALA A 75 50.07 6.46 3.46
CA ALA A 75 50.50 7.84 3.06
C ALA A 75 51.03 8.20 1.63
N LYS A 76 50.38 9.19 0.99
CA LYS A 76 50.81 10.62 1.02
C LYS A 76 49.90 11.53 0.17
N VAL A 77 49.43 12.61 0.83
CA VAL A 77 48.76 13.79 0.27
C VAL A 77 49.83 14.84 -0.07
N ALA A 78 49.68 15.55 -1.20
CA ALA A 78 50.38 16.80 -1.45
C ALA A 78 49.43 17.81 -2.10
N THR A 79 49.09 18.82 -1.32
CA THR A 79 48.41 20.07 -1.66
C THR A 79 49.40 21.07 -2.26
N LYS A 80 48.98 21.85 -3.27
CA LYS A 80 49.46 23.22 -3.53
C LYS A 80 48.31 24.08 -4.09
N ALA A 81 48.08 25.19 -3.41
CA ALA A 81 47.41 26.42 -3.87
C ALA A 81 48.45 27.56 -3.76
N PRO A 82 48.17 28.86 -4.01
CA PRO A 82 47.09 29.56 -4.75
C PRO A 82 47.71 30.57 -5.76
N VAL A 83 47.03 31.70 -6.06
CA VAL A 83 47.41 32.93 -6.83
C VAL A 83 46.64 33.02 -8.15
N ALA A 84 45.95 34.11 -8.57
CA ALA A 84 45.49 35.36 -7.98
C ALA A 84 44.47 36.00 -8.96
N LYS A 85 43.65 36.91 -8.46
CA LYS A 85 42.74 37.81 -9.20
C LYS A 85 43.54 39.00 -9.78
N PRO A 86 43.15 39.57 -10.93
CA PRO A 86 42.57 40.93 -10.95
C PRO A 86 41.35 40.97 -11.89
N GLU A 87 40.19 41.51 -11.52
CA GLU A 87 39.77 42.93 -11.57
C GLU A 87 39.93 43.65 -12.93
N GLN A 88 38.85 44.38 -13.26
CA GLN A 88 38.41 44.83 -14.57
C GLN A 88 39.19 46.01 -15.13
N THR A 89 39.30 46.09 -16.46
CA THR A 89 39.51 47.34 -17.20
C THR A 89 38.58 47.38 -18.40
N ALA A 90 37.94 48.54 -18.57
CA ALA A 90 36.95 48.85 -19.58
C ALA A 90 37.56 49.24 -20.94
N ALA A 91 36.66 49.32 -21.93
CA ALA A 91 36.69 50.09 -23.18
C ALA A 91 37.13 49.40 -24.50
N ALA A 92 36.11 49.21 -25.34
CA ALA A 92 36.01 49.51 -26.78
C ALA A 92 36.93 48.80 -27.79
N GLY A 93 36.30 48.19 -28.81
CA GLY A 93 36.93 47.91 -30.10
C GLY A 93 36.40 46.66 -30.80
N GLU A 94 35.47 46.87 -31.75
CA GLU A 94 34.96 45.86 -32.69
C GLU A 94 36.10 45.17 -33.48
N LYS A 95 35.91 43.91 -33.88
CA LYS A 95 35.61 43.49 -35.27
C LYS A 95 35.73 41.98 -35.40
N GLY A 96 34.81 41.43 -36.18
CA GLY A 96 34.40 40.03 -36.13
C GLY A 96 35.44 39.00 -36.55
N SER A 97 35.22 37.79 -36.08
CA SER A 97 35.75 36.58 -36.70
C SER A 97 34.63 35.55 -36.82
N HIS A 98 34.09 35.54 -38.02
CA HIS A 98 33.23 34.55 -38.64
C HIS A 98 33.84 33.14 -38.51
N TRP A 99 33.19 32.25 -37.76
CA TRP A 99 33.58 30.84 -37.62
C TRP A 99 32.37 29.94 -37.90
N TRP A 100 32.25 29.55 -39.17
CA TRP A 100 31.66 28.32 -39.71
C TRP A 100 30.54 27.64 -38.87
N TRP A 101 29.30 28.08 -39.07
CA TRP A 101 28.05 27.33 -38.79
C TRP A 101 26.95 27.84 -39.75
N PRO A 102 26.12 27.00 -40.38
CA PRO A 102 25.24 27.41 -41.49
C PRO A 102 23.81 27.79 -41.06
N PHE A 103 23.60 28.26 -39.83
CA PHE A 103 22.29 28.78 -39.41
C PHE A 103 22.44 30.27 -39.12
N GLY A 104 21.96 31.07 -40.07
CA GLY A 104 22.05 32.52 -40.05
C GLY A 104 21.52 33.13 -38.75
N SER A 105 22.24 34.15 -38.29
CA SER A 105 21.78 35.11 -37.30
C SER A 105 20.70 35.99 -37.94
N GLU A 106 19.48 35.50 -37.98
CA GLU A 106 18.30 36.34 -38.11
C GLU A 106 17.67 36.48 -36.73
N ASP A 107 17.55 37.74 -36.32
CA ASP A 107 16.90 38.28 -35.14
C ASP A 107 15.93 37.34 -34.40
N VAL A 108 16.46 36.55 -33.46
CA VAL A 108 15.62 35.92 -32.44
C VAL A 108 15.20 37.03 -31.48
N LYS A 109 14.05 37.64 -31.77
CA LYS A 109 13.29 38.46 -30.82
C LYS A 109 13.31 37.74 -29.47
N PRO A 110 13.60 38.43 -28.35
CA PRO A 110 13.65 37.78 -27.05
C PRO A 110 12.27 37.15 -26.83
N VAL A 111 12.23 35.81 -26.86
CA VAL A 111 11.04 35.05 -26.50
C VAL A 111 10.66 35.58 -25.12
N ALA A 112 9.50 36.25 -25.09
CA ALA A 112 8.95 36.84 -23.89
C ALA A 112 9.14 35.84 -22.76
N LYS A 113 9.89 36.30 -21.76
CA LYS A 113 10.11 35.69 -20.45
C LYS A 113 8.92 34.79 -20.16
N ALA A 114 9.12 33.47 -20.27
CA ALA A 114 8.09 32.48 -20.03
C ALA A 114 7.35 32.92 -18.77
N GLU A 115 6.09 33.32 -18.91
CA GLU A 115 5.25 33.64 -17.78
C GLU A 115 5.29 32.39 -16.93
N VAL A 116 6.02 32.48 -15.82
CA VAL A 116 6.08 31.47 -14.80
C VAL A 116 4.63 31.33 -14.37
N LEU A 117 3.96 30.32 -14.96
CA LEU A 117 2.60 29.95 -14.63
C LEU A 117 2.64 29.72 -13.13
N LYS A 118 2.11 30.69 -12.38
CA LYS A 118 1.95 30.56 -10.94
C LYS A 118 1.19 29.25 -10.76
N PRO A 119 1.70 28.28 -10.00
CA PRO A 119 1.03 27.00 -9.84
C PRO A 119 -0.37 27.33 -9.32
N ILE A 120 -1.38 27.06 -10.14
CA ILE A 120 -2.77 27.22 -9.72
C ILE A 120 -2.90 26.28 -8.53
N PRO A 121 -3.25 26.77 -7.32
CA PRO A 121 -3.50 25.88 -6.21
C PRO A 121 -4.71 25.04 -6.60
N VAL A 122 -4.47 23.80 -7.03
CA VAL A 122 -5.53 22.87 -7.39
C VAL A 122 -6.17 22.42 -6.10
N LYS A 123 -7.09 23.24 -5.56
CA LYS A 123 -7.95 22.83 -4.47
C LYS A 123 -8.96 21.85 -5.03
N VAL A 124 -9.09 20.70 -4.38
CA VAL A 124 -10.01 19.67 -4.87
C VAL A 124 -11.42 20.16 -4.62
N SER A 125 -12.27 20.06 -5.64
CA SER A 125 -13.64 20.54 -5.50
C SER A 125 -14.37 19.70 -4.46
N LYS A 126 -15.18 20.37 -3.62
CA LYS A 126 -15.97 19.68 -2.61
C LYS A 126 -16.87 18.60 -3.25
N ALA A 127 -17.44 18.90 -4.41
CA ALA A 127 -18.28 17.98 -5.17
C ALA A 127 -17.52 16.71 -5.60
N TRP A 128 -16.27 16.83 -6.06
CA TRP A 128 -15.44 15.67 -6.41
C TRP A 128 -15.25 14.76 -5.19
N LEU A 129 -14.92 15.34 -4.04
CA LEU A 129 -14.73 14.58 -2.80
C LEU A 129 -16.02 13.89 -2.35
N ASP A 130 -17.16 14.59 -2.38
CA ASP A 130 -18.44 14.05 -1.94
C ASP A 130 -18.90 12.88 -2.84
N GLU A 131 -18.73 13.01 -4.17
CA GLU A 131 -19.08 11.97 -5.13
C GLU A 131 -18.21 10.71 -4.94
N HIS A 132 -16.89 10.88 -4.85
CA HIS A 132 -15.96 9.77 -4.71
C HIS A 132 -16.07 9.11 -3.33
N GLU A 133 -16.32 9.90 -2.28
CA GLU A 133 -16.52 9.40 -0.92
C GLU A 133 -17.70 8.44 -0.85
N GLN A 134 -18.84 8.80 -1.47
CA GLN A 134 -20.01 7.93 -1.50
C GLN A 134 -19.73 6.60 -2.21
N LYS A 135 -19.04 6.64 -3.36
CA LYS A 135 -18.63 5.43 -4.09
C LYS A 135 -17.71 4.54 -3.25
N LEU A 136 -16.75 5.15 -2.55
CA LEU A 136 -15.83 4.43 -1.67
C LEU A 136 -16.54 3.82 -0.46
N ARG A 137 -17.47 4.54 0.17
CA ARG A 137 -18.25 4.02 1.31
C ARG A 137 -19.04 2.77 0.94
N VAL A 138 -19.67 2.77 -0.23
CA VAL A 138 -20.38 1.60 -0.77
C VAL A 138 -19.38 0.47 -1.07
N ALA A 139 -18.22 0.78 -1.65
CA ALA A 139 -17.21 -0.22 -1.99
C ALA A 139 -16.67 -0.96 -0.76
N VAL A 140 -16.45 -0.26 0.36
CA VAL A 140 -15.90 -0.84 1.60
C VAL A 140 -16.96 -1.39 2.56
N ALA A 141 -18.25 -1.26 2.24
CA ALA A 141 -19.33 -1.74 3.09
C ALA A 141 -19.15 -3.22 3.47
N GLY A 142 -19.37 -3.54 4.76
CA GLY A 142 -19.18 -4.89 5.30
C GLY A 142 -17.73 -5.31 5.53
N SER A 143 -16.76 -4.39 5.42
CA SER A 143 -15.34 -4.66 5.71
C SER A 143 -14.83 -3.83 6.90
N ASN A 144 -13.59 -4.10 7.32
CA ASN A 144 -12.89 -3.31 8.34
C ASN A 144 -12.15 -2.08 7.78
N VAL A 145 -12.27 -1.81 6.47
CA VAL A 145 -11.68 -0.62 5.83
C VAL A 145 -12.57 0.59 6.10
N LYS A 146 -11.97 1.69 6.59
CA LYS A 146 -12.66 2.95 6.86
C LYS A 146 -12.37 3.96 5.76
N VAL A 147 -13.33 4.84 5.49
CA VAL A 147 -13.14 6.00 4.60
C VAL A 147 -13.09 7.26 5.46
N GLU A 148 -12.02 8.03 5.32
CA GLU A 148 -11.81 9.30 6.01
C GLU A 148 -11.52 10.42 5.00
N ARG A 149 -11.96 11.63 5.30
CA ARG A 149 -11.61 12.82 4.51
C ARG A 149 -10.44 13.53 5.18
N ARG A 150 -9.39 13.81 4.41
CA ARG A 150 -8.19 14.49 4.92
C ARG A 150 -7.75 15.53 3.91
N ASP A 151 -7.86 16.80 4.29
CA ASP A 151 -7.50 17.93 3.44
C ASP A 151 -8.21 17.83 2.06
N ASP A 152 -7.42 17.68 1.00
CA ASP A 152 -7.84 17.54 -0.40
C ASP A 152 -7.89 16.08 -0.89
N ALA A 153 -7.88 15.09 0.01
CA ALA A 153 -7.85 13.68 -0.34
C ALA A 153 -8.90 12.85 0.44
N LEU A 154 -9.30 11.74 -0.17
CA LEU A 154 -10.05 10.67 0.48
C LEU A 154 -9.07 9.57 0.88
N VAL A 155 -9.15 9.11 2.13
CA VAL A 155 -8.21 8.16 2.70
C VAL A 155 -8.94 6.87 3.05
N LEU A 156 -8.55 5.76 2.43
CA LEU A 156 -8.97 4.43 2.87
C LEU A 156 -8.00 3.94 3.93
N VAL A 157 -8.48 3.80 5.15
CA VAL A 157 -7.69 3.30 6.28
C VAL A 157 -7.96 1.81 6.45
N THR A 158 -6.96 1.00 6.13
CA THR A 158 -6.98 -0.45 6.29
C THR A 158 -6.17 -0.80 7.54
N PRO A 159 -6.80 -1.20 8.66
CA PRO A 159 -6.06 -1.66 9.82
C PRO A 159 -5.26 -2.92 9.46
N VAL A 160 -4.07 -3.10 10.05
CA VAL A 160 -3.27 -4.30 9.78
C VAL A 160 -3.91 -5.52 10.44
N ASP A 161 -4.35 -5.35 11.68
CA ASP A 161 -4.95 -6.40 12.48
C ASP A 161 -6.27 -6.84 11.82
N GLY A 162 -6.35 -8.11 11.43
CA GLY A 162 -7.51 -8.67 10.72
C GLY A 162 -7.53 -8.45 9.21
N SER A 163 -6.56 -7.72 8.63
CA SER A 163 -6.42 -7.57 7.17
C SER A 163 -5.20 -8.30 6.61
N PHE A 164 -4.17 -8.53 7.43
CA PHE A 164 -2.94 -9.22 7.05
C PHE A 164 -2.72 -10.46 7.89
N ASN A 165 -1.91 -11.39 7.37
CA ASN A 165 -1.43 -12.51 8.16
C ASN A 165 -0.42 -12.03 9.23
N PRO A 166 -0.55 -12.47 10.50
CA PRO A 166 0.35 -12.05 11.58
C PRO A 166 1.82 -12.43 11.37
N ASP A 167 2.06 -13.60 10.77
CA ASP A 167 3.40 -14.17 10.56
C ASP A 167 4.03 -13.72 9.23
N ARG A 168 3.20 -13.19 8.31
CA ARG A 168 3.58 -12.86 6.94
C ARG A 168 3.05 -11.47 6.57
N ALA A 169 3.88 -10.45 6.85
CA ALA A 169 3.53 -9.05 6.66
C ALA A 169 3.09 -8.68 5.22
N GLU A 170 3.66 -9.34 4.22
CA GLU A 170 3.33 -9.14 2.81
C GLU A 170 2.01 -9.80 2.38
N MET A 171 1.45 -10.70 3.20
CA MET A 171 0.29 -11.51 2.83
C MET A 171 -1.00 -10.89 3.32
N LEU A 172 -1.70 -10.25 2.38
CA LEU A 172 -3.06 -9.75 2.59
C LEU A 172 -4.06 -10.91 2.64
N LEU A 173 -5.02 -10.85 3.56
CA LEU A 173 -6.04 -11.88 3.69
C LEU A 173 -7.06 -11.82 2.53
N PRO A 174 -7.60 -12.96 2.07
CA PRO A 174 -8.55 -12.99 0.95
C PRO A 174 -9.81 -12.12 1.16
N VAL A 175 -10.25 -11.96 2.41
CA VAL A 175 -11.41 -11.12 2.78
C VAL A 175 -11.23 -9.66 2.34
N MET A 176 -9.98 -9.19 2.22
CA MET A 176 -9.66 -7.82 1.83
C MET A 176 -9.72 -7.58 0.32
N LEU A 177 -9.68 -8.65 -0.49
CA LEU A 177 -9.65 -8.53 -1.95
C LEU A 177 -10.92 -7.86 -2.48
N GLY A 178 -12.08 -8.25 -1.95
CA GLY A 178 -13.38 -7.68 -2.33
C GLY A 178 -13.46 -6.16 -2.14
N PRO A 179 -13.36 -5.64 -0.91
CA PRO A 179 -13.50 -4.20 -0.64
C PRO A 179 -12.43 -3.37 -1.34
N LEU A 180 -11.16 -3.81 -1.37
CA LEU A 180 -10.09 -3.06 -2.03
C LEU A 180 -10.24 -3.07 -3.56
N SER A 181 -10.63 -4.20 -4.17
CA SER A 181 -10.85 -4.26 -5.62
C SER A 181 -12.05 -3.41 -6.05
N ARG A 182 -13.15 -3.42 -5.29
CA ARG A 182 -14.30 -2.55 -5.57
C ARG A 182 -13.93 -1.08 -5.44
N SER A 183 -13.14 -0.72 -4.42
CA SER A 183 -12.67 0.65 -4.20
C SER A 183 -11.77 1.09 -5.35
N ALA A 184 -10.78 0.28 -5.72
CA ALA A 184 -9.89 0.57 -6.82
C ALA A 184 -10.65 0.74 -8.15
N LYS A 185 -11.62 -0.14 -8.44
CA LYS A 185 -12.47 -0.03 -9.64
C LYS A 185 -13.32 1.23 -9.63
N SER A 186 -13.95 1.59 -8.50
CA SER A 186 -14.86 2.73 -8.44
C SER A 186 -14.16 4.07 -8.68
N VAL A 187 -12.88 4.17 -8.33
CA VAL A 187 -12.08 5.38 -8.54
C VAL A 187 -11.25 5.34 -9.84
N SER A 188 -10.95 4.16 -10.38
CA SER A 188 -10.17 4.01 -11.62
C SER A 188 -10.83 4.63 -12.85
N VAL A 189 -12.15 4.81 -12.83
CA VAL A 189 -12.94 5.41 -13.91
C VAL A 189 -12.52 6.86 -14.18
N ASP A 190 -12.09 7.59 -13.14
CA ASP A 190 -11.53 8.92 -13.29
C ASP A 190 -10.04 8.80 -13.65
N GLU A 191 -9.70 9.08 -14.91
CA GLU A 191 -8.32 9.04 -15.42
C GLU A 191 -7.41 10.10 -14.79
N ASP A 192 -7.99 11.19 -14.31
CA ASP A 192 -7.28 12.25 -13.61
C ASP A 192 -7.15 11.96 -12.10
N SER A 193 -7.67 10.83 -11.61
CA SER A 193 -7.40 10.37 -10.25
C SER A 193 -6.04 9.69 -10.12
N ALA A 194 -5.42 9.86 -8.96
CA ALA A 194 -4.19 9.20 -8.56
C ALA A 194 -4.27 8.68 -7.12
N VAL A 195 -3.43 7.70 -6.83
CA VAL A 195 -3.42 6.96 -5.57
C VAL A 195 -2.02 6.95 -4.95
N ILE A 196 -1.95 7.27 -3.66
CA ILE A 196 -0.75 7.12 -2.85
C ILE A 196 -1.04 6.08 -1.76
N VAL A 197 -0.30 4.97 -1.77
CA VAL A 197 -0.40 3.91 -0.77
C VAL A 197 0.72 4.04 0.24
N LEU A 198 0.35 4.24 1.50
CA LEU A 198 1.26 4.45 2.62
C LEU A 198 1.10 3.33 3.64
N GLY A 199 2.19 2.64 3.95
CA GLY A 199 2.23 1.67 5.04
C GLY A 199 2.77 2.27 6.32
N PHE A 200 2.16 1.93 7.46
CA PHE A 200 2.57 2.35 8.79
C PHE A 200 2.75 1.16 9.72
N SER A 201 3.62 1.32 10.71
CA SER A 201 3.81 0.41 11.84
C SER A 201 3.54 1.13 13.16
N ASP A 202 3.54 0.39 14.26
CA ASP A 202 3.75 1.00 15.57
C ASP A 202 5.25 1.27 15.81
N SER A 203 5.59 1.85 16.96
CA SER A 203 6.98 2.14 17.34
C SER A 203 7.68 0.96 18.02
N THR A 204 7.14 -0.26 17.95
CA THR A 204 7.76 -1.43 18.60
C THR A 204 8.67 -2.17 17.63
N GLY A 205 9.74 -2.79 18.17
CA GLY A 205 10.73 -3.50 17.37
C GLY A 205 11.76 -2.59 16.69
N ALA A 206 12.57 -3.18 15.81
CA ALA A 206 13.65 -2.47 15.12
C ALA A 206 13.12 -1.59 13.98
N ALA A 207 13.61 -0.35 13.89
CA ALA A 207 13.18 0.62 12.89
C ALA A 207 13.31 0.09 11.44
N ALA A 208 14.46 -0.50 11.09
CA ALA A 208 14.69 -1.06 9.75
C ALA A 208 13.73 -2.20 9.38
N LEU A 209 13.30 -2.99 10.37
CA LEU A 209 12.29 -4.04 10.17
C LEU A 209 10.93 -3.41 9.90
N ASN A 210 10.56 -2.39 10.67
CA ASN A 210 9.32 -1.64 10.49
C ASN A 210 9.24 -0.92 9.14
N ASP A 211 10.36 -0.37 8.66
CA ASP A 211 10.46 0.22 7.32
C ASP A 211 10.15 -0.84 6.24
N LYS A 212 10.76 -2.01 6.34
CA LYS A 212 10.54 -3.11 5.40
C LYS A 212 9.09 -3.60 5.44
N ILE A 213 8.56 -3.89 6.63
CA ILE A 213 7.20 -4.43 6.80
C ILE A 213 6.14 -3.43 6.33
N SER A 214 6.30 -2.15 6.67
CA SER A 214 5.37 -1.11 6.26
C SER A 214 5.34 -0.97 4.73
N LEU A 215 6.51 -0.98 4.08
CA LEU A 215 6.60 -0.95 2.62
C LEU A 215 5.97 -2.21 1.97
N GLN A 216 6.24 -3.40 2.48
CA GLN A 216 5.67 -4.65 1.95
C GLN A 216 4.14 -4.66 2.01
N ARG A 217 3.57 -4.20 3.13
CA ARG A 217 2.11 -4.07 3.29
C ARG A 217 1.52 -3.07 2.29
N ALA A 218 2.19 -1.93 2.11
CA ALA A 218 1.78 -0.93 1.12
C ALA A 218 1.84 -1.51 -0.31
N GLN A 219 2.87 -2.27 -0.64
CA GLN A 219 3.01 -2.95 -1.94
C GLN A 219 1.91 -3.98 -2.18
N ALA A 220 1.53 -4.76 -1.17
CA ALA A 220 0.46 -5.76 -1.26
C ALA A 220 -0.89 -5.10 -1.59
N VAL A 221 -1.22 -3.99 -0.93
CA VAL A 221 -2.44 -3.21 -1.24
C VAL A 221 -2.32 -2.57 -2.63
N ALA A 222 -1.17 -1.98 -2.95
CA ALA A 222 -0.94 -1.34 -4.25
C ALA A 222 -1.07 -2.31 -5.43
N ALA A 223 -0.75 -3.59 -5.26
CA ALA A 223 -0.94 -4.60 -6.30
C ALA A 223 -2.40 -4.70 -6.76
N ILE A 224 -3.36 -4.57 -5.85
CA ILE A 224 -4.80 -4.57 -6.18
C ILE A 224 -5.19 -3.35 -7.01
N PHE A 225 -4.64 -2.18 -6.67
CA PHE A 225 -4.86 -0.96 -7.44
C PHE A 225 -4.20 -1.02 -8.82
N ARG A 226 -3.02 -1.64 -8.95
CA ARG A 226 -2.39 -1.90 -10.25
C ARG A 226 -3.26 -2.75 -11.16
N LEU A 227 -3.82 -3.83 -10.62
CA LEU A 227 -4.74 -4.71 -11.36
C LEU A 227 -6.02 -3.97 -11.81
N SER A 228 -6.33 -2.84 -11.21
CA SER A 228 -7.47 -1.99 -11.57
C SER A 228 -7.08 -0.83 -12.50
N GLY A 229 -5.85 -0.82 -13.04
CA GLY A 229 -5.40 0.15 -14.05
C GLY A 229 -4.51 1.28 -13.53
N TYR A 230 -4.28 1.37 -12.21
CA TYR A 230 -3.38 2.40 -11.66
C TYR A 230 -1.91 2.06 -11.94
N SER A 231 -1.23 2.89 -12.71
CA SER A 231 0.17 2.69 -13.09
C SER A 231 0.92 4.01 -13.27
N GLY A 232 2.25 3.92 -13.46
CA GLY A 232 3.10 5.08 -13.72
C GLY A 232 2.99 6.16 -12.64
N ASN A 233 2.69 7.39 -13.07
CA ASN A 233 2.55 8.55 -12.18
C ASN A 233 1.21 8.60 -11.41
N ARG A 234 0.30 7.65 -11.62
CA ARG A 234 -1.00 7.58 -10.92
C ARG A 234 -0.97 6.67 -9.69
N LEU A 235 0.12 5.94 -9.46
CA LEU A 235 0.27 5.05 -8.30
C LEU A 235 1.61 5.23 -7.63
N ILE A 236 1.60 5.69 -6.39
CA ILE A 236 2.79 5.89 -5.57
C ILE A 236 2.70 5.00 -4.35
N VAL A 237 3.81 4.35 -3.97
CA VAL A 237 3.84 3.41 -2.85
C VAL A 237 5.00 3.77 -1.94
N ARG A 238 4.74 3.95 -0.64
CA ARG A 238 5.78 4.22 0.37
C ARG A 238 5.51 3.47 1.68
N GLY A 239 6.58 3.02 2.33
CA GLY A 239 6.56 2.64 3.74
C GLY A 239 7.03 3.84 4.58
N LEU A 240 6.27 4.17 5.62
CA LEU A 240 6.57 5.27 6.55
C LEU A 240 6.87 4.76 7.97
N ALA A 241 6.88 3.44 8.19
CA ALA A 241 7.12 2.82 9.49
C ALA A 241 6.32 3.52 10.61
N ALA A 242 6.98 3.90 11.69
CA ALA A 242 6.37 4.51 12.87
C ALA A 242 6.12 6.03 12.74
N ALA A 243 6.41 6.63 11.58
CA ALA A 243 6.15 8.05 11.36
C ALA A 243 4.65 8.37 11.37
N HIS A 244 4.31 9.59 11.77
CA HIS A 244 2.92 10.09 11.87
C HIS A 244 1.98 9.13 12.63
N PRO A 245 2.25 8.87 13.94
CA PRO A 245 1.37 8.07 14.76
C PRO A 245 -0.02 8.70 14.87
N ARG A 246 -1.08 7.89 14.73
CA ARG A 246 -2.48 8.33 14.94
C ARG A 246 -2.89 8.32 16.41
N ALA A 247 -2.24 7.48 17.20
CA ALA A 247 -2.52 7.29 18.61
C ALA A 247 -1.23 7.04 19.39
N ASP A 248 -1.33 7.10 20.71
CA ASP A 248 -0.18 6.88 21.59
C ASP A 248 0.35 5.44 21.51
N ASN A 249 1.65 5.28 21.27
CA ASN A 249 2.30 3.98 21.18
C ASN A 249 2.49 3.29 22.54
N THR A 250 2.30 3.99 23.67
CA THR A 250 2.42 3.36 25.00
C THR A 250 1.30 2.34 25.26
N THR A 251 0.11 2.57 24.70
CA THR A 251 -1.07 1.71 24.90
C THR A 251 -1.21 0.65 23.81
N ALA A 252 -1.73 -0.54 24.16
CA ALA A 252 -1.97 -1.60 23.17
C ALA A 252 -2.97 -1.17 22.08
N ALA A 253 -4.03 -0.47 22.48
CA ALA A 253 -5.03 0.06 21.56
C ALA A 253 -4.44 1.11 20.60
N GLY A 254 -3.58 2.01 21.09
CA GLY A 254 -2.94 3.01 20.24
C GLY A 254 -1.94 2.40 19.26
N ARG A 255 -1.18 1.39 19.66
CA ARG A 255 -0.34 0.61 18.72
C ARG A 255 -1.15 -0.06 17.62
N ALA A 256 -2.29 -0.68 17.97
CA ALA A 256 -3.19 -1.28 16.98
C ALA A 256 -3.74 -0.24 15.98
N ALA A 257 -4.08 0.96 16.46
CA ALA A 257 -4.50 2.06 15.58
C ALA A 257 -3.36 2.58 14.68
N ASN A 258 -2.11 2.51 15.12
CA ASN A 258 -0.95 2.93 14.34
C ASN A 258 -0.59 1.94 13.23
N ARG A 259 -0.74 0.63 13.47
CA ARG A 259 -0.55 -0.42 12.47
C ARG A 259 -1.65 -0.39 11.41
N ARG A 260 -1.41 0.35 10.32
CA ARG A 260 -2.39 0.55 9.24
C ARG A 260 -1.72 0.72 7.87
N VAL A 261 -2.49 0.52 6.82
CA VAL A 261 -2.18 0.99 5.47
C VAL A 261 -3.21 2.04 5.10
N GLU A 262 -2.74 3.20 4.65
CA GLU A 262 -3.59 4.27 4.15
C GLU A 262 -3.48 4.36 2.63
N VAL A 263 -4.62 4.44 1.96
CA VAL A 263 -4.69 4.68 0.52
C VAL A 263 -5.31 6.05 0.31
N LEU A 264 -4.48 7.03 -0.07
CA LEU A 264 -4.92 8.39 -0.37
C LEU A 264 -5.33 8.45 -1.84
N ILE A 265 -6.57 8.86 -2.09
CA ILE A 265 -7.17 8.99 -3.41
C ILE A 265 -7.47 10.47 -3.61
N GLN A 266 -6.91 11.04 -4.67
CA GLN A 266 -6.97 12.47 -4.95
C GLN A 266 -6.77 12.73 -6.46
N PRO A 267 -7.11 13.92 -6.96
CA PRO A 267 -6.72 14.33 -8.30
C PRO A 267 -5.20 14.29 -8.50
N ARG A 268 -4.75 13.87 -9.68
CA ARG A 268 -3.34 13.71 -10.03
C ARG A 268 -2.54 15.00 -9.87
N ALA A 269 -3.16 16.15 -10.12
CA ALA A 269 -2.54 17.45 -9.99
C ALA A 269 -2.15 17.80 -8.53
N THR A 270 -2.79 17.20 -7.52
CA THR A 270 -2.53 17.50 -6.09
C THR A 270 -1.55 16.54 -5.43
N VAL A 271 -1.16 15.46 -6.13
CA VAL A 271 -0.26 14.41 -5.62
C VAL A 271 1.05 14.98 -5.10
N LEU A 272 1.67 15.91 -5.83
CA LEU A 272 2.95 16.52 -5.41
C LEU A 272 2.82 17.29 -4.10
N ALA A 273 1.76 18.08 -3.94
CA ALA A 273 1.50 18.81 -2.70
C ALA A 273 1.26 17.85 -1.52
N SER A 274 0.53 16.76 -1.76
CA SER A 274 0.33 15.71 -0.76
C SER A 274 1.65 15.07 -0.31
N LEU A 275 2.53 14.72 -1.25
CA LEU A 275 3.85 14.14 -0.92
C LEU A 275 4.74 15.11 -0.14
N GLN A 276 4.73 16.39 -0.51
CA GLN A 276 5.47 17.43 0.20
C GLN A 276 4.95 17.60 1.63
N SER A 277 3.62 17.61 1.82
CA SER A 277 3.03 17.74 3.15
C SER A 277 3.28 16.53 4.04
N LEU A 278 3.38 15.32 3.47
CA LEU A 278 3.78 14.12 4.20
C LEU A 278 5.25 14.17 4.63
N ALA A 279 6.14 14.70 3.79
CA ALA A 279 7.56 14.81 4.12
C ALA A 279 7.88 15.89 5.18
N ALA A 280 7.00 16.88 5.34
CA ALA A 280 7.19 18.01 6.26
C ALA A 280 6.68 17.78 7.69
N ARG A 281 5.90 16.71 7.91
CA ARG A 281 5.32 16.34 9.22
C ARG A 281 6.20 15.32 9.94
#